data_AF-A0A920GF85-F1
#
_entry.id   AF-A0A920GF85-F1
#
_cell.length_a   1.000
_cell.length_b   1.000
_cell.length_c   1.000
_cell.angle_alpha   90.00
_cell.angle_beta   90.00
_cell.angle_gamma   90.00
#
_symmetry.space_group_name_H-M   'P 1'
#
loop_
_entity.id
_entity.type
_entity.pdbx_description
1 polymer ?
#
loop_
_entity_poly.entity_id
_entity_poly.type
_entity_poly.pdbx_seq_one_letter_code
_entity_poly.pdbx_strand_id
1 'polypeptide(L)' 'MIPEFSLAPVCDYLSEALGYVVPLVPLDKTGQGPAAGQIVMLENLRFWPEEEANDEQFAKS' A
#
# COMPACT_ATOMS: atom_id res chain seq x y z
N MET A 1 0.30 -7.74 12.58
CA MET A 1 -0.14 -6.39 12.18
C MET A 1 -0.43 -5.60 13.44
N ILE A 2 0.15 -4.41 13.57
CA ILE A 2 -0.18 -3.46 14.64
C ILE A 2 -1.17 -2.46 14.02
N PRO A 3 -2.47 -2.51 14.35
CA PRO A 3 -3.51 -1.76 13.64
C PRO A 3 -3.25 -0.25 13.57
N GLU A 4 -2.62 0.31 14.61
CA GLU A 4 -2.25 1.73 14.69
C GLU A 4 -1.31 2.21 13.57
N PHE A 5 -0.50 1.31 13.00
CA PHE A 5 0.46 1.65 11.94
C PHE A 5 -0.05 1.35 10.52
N SER A 6 -1.31 0.95 10.38
CA SER A 6 -1.94 0.77 9.07
C SER A 6 -2.18 2.12 8.40
N LEU A 7 -2.09 2.14 7.07
CA LEU A 7 -2.45 3.28 6.23
C LEU A 7 -3.95 3.32 5.87
N ALA A 8 -4.78 2.47 6.47
CA ALA A 8 -6.23 2.49 6.26
C ALA A 8 -6.87 3.89 6.47
N PRO A 9 -6.54 4.66 7.52
CA PRO A 9 -7.13 5.99 7.71
C PRO A 9 -6.77 6.97 6.59
N VAL A 10 -5.62 6.78 5.94
CA VAL A 10 -5.18 7.61 4.82
C VAL A 10 -5.90 7.19 3.53
N CYS A 11 -6.20 5.89 3.35
CA CYS A 11 -7.05 5.42 2.24
C CYS A 11 -8.46 6.01 2.34
N ASP A 12 -9.02 6.05 3.54
CA ASP A 12 -10.35 6.63 3.79
C ASP A 12 -10.35 8.12 3.40
N TYR A 13 -9.36 8.87 3.87
CA TYR A 13 -9.21 10.29 3.52
C TYR A 13 -9.06 10.52 2.01
N LEU A 14 -8.20 9.74 1.34
CA LEU A 14 -8.01 9.88 -0.11
C LEU A 14 -9.28 9.51 -0.89
N SER A 15 -10.01 8.49 -0.43
CA SER A 15 -11.25 8.07 -1.07
C SER A 15 -12.31 9.16 -1.02
N GLU A 16 -12.43 9.83 0.14
CA GLU A 16 -13.32 10.99 0.30
C GLU A 16 -12.86 12.17 -0.57
N ALA A 17 -11.58 12.53 -0.51
CA ALA A 17 -11.04 13.69 -1.22
C ALA A 17 -11.10 13.56 -2.74
N LEU A 18 -10.96 12.34 -3.27
CA LEU A 18 -10.95 12.07 -4.72
C LEU A 18 -12.33 11.71 -5.27
N GLY A 19 -13.30 11.39 -4.41
CA GLY A 19 -14.65 11.00 -4.82
C GLY A 19 -14.74 9.61 -5.45
N TYR A 20 -13.75 8.74 -5.23
CA TYR A 20 -13.79 7.32 -5.60
C TYR A 20 -12.94 6.47 -4.65
N VAL A 21 -13.22 5.17 -4.59
CA VAL A 21 -12.57 4.25 -3.64
C VAL A 21 -11.08 4.07 -3.99
N VAL A 22 -10.22 4.34 -3.01
CA VAL A 22 -8.78 3.99 -3.03
C VAL A 22 -8.58 2.80 -2.09
N PRO A 23 -8.48 1.56 -2.61
CA PRO A 23 -8.34 0.38 -1.76
C PRO A 23 -6.92 0.26 -1.19
N LEU A 24 -6.84 -0.16 0.07
CA LEU A 24 -5.60 -0.59 0.73
C LEU A 24 -5.28 -2.02 0.32
N VAL A 25 -4.08 -2.25 -0.20
CA VAL A 25 -3.62 -3.57 -0.67
C VAL A 25 -2.30 -3.95 -0.01
N PRO A 26 -2.10 -5.20 0.40
CA PRO A 26 -0.79 -5.66 0.83
C PRO A 26 0.16 -5.82 -0.37
N LEU A 27 1.47 -5.64 -0.13
CA LEU A 27 2.51 -5.65 -1.16
C LEU A 27 2.50 -6.94 -2.02
N ASP A 28 2.26 -8.08 -1.40
CA ASP A 28 2.22 -9.40 -2.04
C ASP A 28 1.03 -9.61 -3.00
N LYS A 29 0.08 -8.68 -3.06
CA LYS A 29 -1.11 -8.73 -3.93
C LYS A 29 -1.06 -7.72 -5.07
N THR A 30 0.10 -7.15 -5.37
CA THR A 30 0.26 -6.05 -6.33
C THR A 30 0.50 -6.48 -7.78
N GLY A 31 0.63 -7.78 -8.06
CA GLY A 31 1.23 -8.31 -9.30
C GLY A 31 0.61 -7.90 -10.65
N GLN A 32 -0.56 -7.26 -10.70
CA GLN A 32 -1.14 -6.70 -11.94
C GLN A 32 -1.29 -5.17 -11.91
N GLY A 33 -1.00 -4.52 -10.79
CA GLY A 33 -1.23 -3.08 -10.59
C GLY A 33 -2.72 -2.67 -10.69
N PRO A 34 -3.03 -1.39 -10.42
CA PRO A 34 -4.36 -0.85 -10.70
C PRO A 34 -4.64 -0.78 -12.21
N ALA A 35 -5.91 -0.88 -12.59
CA ALA A 35 -6.32 -0.58 -13.96
C ALA A 35 -6.11 0.91 -14.29
N ALA A 36 -6.10 1.26 -15.58
CA ALA A 36 -5.97 2.65 -16.01
C ALA A 36 -7.06 3.54 -15.39
N GLY A 37 -6.64 4.66 -14.79
CA GLY A 37 -7.53 5.58 -14.10
C GLY A 37 -7.90 5.17 -12.67
N GLN A 38 -7.35 4.07 -12.15
CA GLN A 38 -7.49 3.67 -10.76
C GLN A 38 -6.20 3.92 -9.98
N ILE A 39 -6.35 4.09 -8.67
CA ILE A 39 -5.26 4.18 -7.71
C ILE A 39 -5.52 3.12 -6.63
N VAL A 40 -4.47 2.42 -6.21
CA VAL A 40 -4.46 1.60 -5.00
C VAL A 40 -3.38 2.13 -4.06
N MET A 41 -3.55 1.93 -2.76
CA MET A 41 -2.51 2.24 -1.79
C MET A 41 -1.91 0.94 -1.25
N LEU A 42 -0.60 0.82 -1.33
CA LEU A 42 0.10 -0.25 -0.61
C LEU A 42 0.01 0.00 0.89
N GLU A 43 -0.11 -1.08 1.65
CA GLU A 43 0.05 -1.02 3.11
C GLU A 43 1.48 -0.62 3.49
N ASN A 44 1.63 -0.08 4.70
CA ASN A 44 2.88 0.38 5.26
C ASN A 44 4.05 -0.60 5.03
N LEU A 45 5.02 -0.18 4.20
CA LEU A 45 6.17 -1.01 3.81
C LEU A 45 7.05 -1.39 5.00
N ARG A 46 7.03 -0.62 6.09
CA ARG A 46 7.79 -0.95 7.31
C ARG A 46 7.23 -2.14 8.10
N PHE A 47 6.17 -2.79 7.61
CA PHE A 47 5.81 -4.13 8.07
C PHE A 47 6.72 -5.23 7.52
N TRP A 48 7.54 -4.93 6.52
CA TRP A 48 8.56 -5.81 5.96
C TRP A 48 9.93 -5.41 6.50
N PRO A 49 10.59 -6.23 7.33
CA PRO A 49 11.94 -5.93 7.85
C PRO A 49 12.97 -5.64 6.77
N GLU A 50 12.79 -6.26 5.60
CA GLU A 50 13.62 -6.09 4.40
C GLU A 50 13.65 -4.63 3.90
N GLU A 51 12.56 -3.87 4.12
CA GLU A 51 12.50 -2.44 3.79
C GLU A 51 13.48 -1.63 4.66
N GLU A 52 13.55 -1.90 5.96
CA GLU A 52 14.49 -1.21 6.86
C GLU A 52 15.94 -1.61 6.57
N ALA A 53 16.15 -2.86 6.15
CA ALA A 53 17.46 -3.37 5.77
C ALA A 53 17.96 -2.86 4.40
N ASN A 54 17.11 -2.16 3.63
CA ASN A 54 17.38 -1.77 2.24
C ASN A 54 17.78 -3.00 1.39
N ASP A 55 17.03 -4.09 1.53
CA ASP A 55 17.30 -5.36 0.88
C ASP A 55 17.12 -5.27 -0.65
N GLU A 56 18.08 -5.80 -1.41
CA GLU A 56 18.11 -5.71 -2.87
C GLU A 56 17.03 -6.58 -3.54
N GLN A 57 16.63 -7.70 -2.92
CA GLN A 57 15.58 -8.56 -3.47
C GLN A 57 14.21 -7.94 -3.24
N PHE A 58 13.98 -7.35 -2.07
CA PHE A 58 12.78 -6.59 -1.76
C PHE A 58 12.58 -5.42 -2.74
N ALA A 59 13.64 -4.68 -3.04
CA ALA A 59 13.59 -3.58 -4.00
C ALA A 59 13.25 -4.01 -5.45
N LYS A 60 13.45 -5.29 -5.81
CA LYS A 60 13.17 -5.85 -7.14
C LYS A 60 11.78 -6.49 -7.25
N SER A 61 11.09 -6.70 -6.12
CA SER A 61 9.79 -7.38 -6.07
C SER A 61 8.64 -6.57 -6.64
#